data_AF-A0A2T0KD05-F1
#
_entry.id   AF-A0A2T0KD05-F1
#
_cell.length_a   1.000
_cell.length_b   1.000
_cell.length_c   1.000
_cell.angle_alpha   90.00
_cell.angle_beta   90.00
_cell.angle_gamma   90.00
#
_symmetry.space_group_name_H-M   'P 1'
#
loop_
_entity.id
_entity.type
_entity.pdbx_description
1 polymer ?
#
loop_
_entity_poly.entity_id
_entity_poly.type
_entity_poly.pdbx_seq_one_letter_code
_entity_poly.pdbx_strand_id
1 'polypeptide(L)'
;MLRSLGPSKLQSERATVVVTGTNAERLANAASALGAGAVTLSVDLRDPAQIDKAIADIVETFGRIDVIFANAGAGTAAPLEAVTAEQISEQFALNFNGVLLLSRG
;
A
#
# COMPACT_ATOMS: atom_id res chain seq x y z
N MET A 1 5.21 -15.90 -19.57
CA MET A 1 5.80 -14.54 -19.67
C MET A 1 4.75 -13.53 -19.24
N LEU A 2 4.54 -13.35 -17.92
CA LEU A 2 3.67 -12.30 -17.38
C LEU A 2 4.44 -10.97 -17.46
N ARG A 3 4.09 -10.11 -18.42
CA ARG A 3 4.62 -8.74 -18.49
C ARG A 3 4.15 -8.00 -17.24
N SER A 4 5.08 -7.40 -16.51
CA SER A 4 4.85 -6.67 -15.26
C SER A 4 3.66 -5.70 -15.37
N LEU A 5 2.58 -6.00 -14.65
CA LEU A 5 1.44 -5.12 -14.48
C LEU A 5 1.82 -4.03 -13.46
N GLY A 6 2.46 -2.95 -13.88
CA GLY A 6 2.64 -1.77 -13.02
C GLY A 6 1.35 -0.95 -12.92
N PRO A 7 1.19 -0.08 -11.91
CA PRO A 7 -0.01 0.76 -11.72
C PRO A 7 -0.41 1.55 -12.98
N SER A 8 0.56 2.14 -13.69
CA SER A 8 0.32 2.91 -14.91
C SER A 8 -0.24 2.07 -16.07
N LYS A 9 0.06 0.76 -16.11
CA LYS A 9 -0.46 -0.14 -17.15
C LYS A 9 -1.91 -0.53 -16.87
N LEU A 10 -2.27 -0.76 -15.61
CA LEU A 10 -3.66 -1.05 -15.22
C LEU A 10 -4.59 0.14 -15.48
N GLN A 11 -4.12 1.37 -15.25
CA GLN A 11 -4.92 2.56 -15.60
C GLN A 11 -5.18 2.67 -17.11
N SER A 12 -4.20 2.34 -17.94
CA SER A 12 -4.40 2.29 -19.40
C SER A 12 -5.42 1.23 -19.84
N GLU A 13 -5.65 0.24 -18.97
CA GLU A 13 -6.65 -0.83 -19.14
C GLU A 13 -7.98 -0.51 -18.41
N ARG A 14 -8.19 0.76 -18.01
CA ARG A 14 -9.39 1.29 -17.32
C ARG A 14 -9.61 0.78 -15.89
N ALA A 15 -8.57 0.30 -15.21
CA ALA A 15 -8.67 -0.01 -13.79
C ALA A 15 -8.72 1.29 -12.95
N THR A 16 -9.54 1.28 -11.90
CA THR A 16 -9.43 2.24 -10.80
C THR A 16 -8.21 1.87 -9.96
N VAL A 17 -7.32 2.83 -9.72
CA VAL A 17 -6.13 2.61 -8.89
C VAL A 17 -6.26 3.39 -7.59
N VAL A 18 -6.25 2.66 -6.48
CA VAL A 18 -6.19 3.25 -5.14
C VAL A 18 -4.76 3.11 -4.62
N VAL A 19 -4.15 4.24 -4.23
CA VAL A 19 -2.80 4.28 -3.67
C VAL A 19 -2.88 4.60 -2.19
N THR A 20 -2.32 3.72 -1.37
CA THR A 20 -2.29 3.87 0.09
C THR A 20 -0.91 4.26 0.59
N GLY A 21 -0.83 5.04 1.68
CA GLY A 21 0.42 5.35 2.36
C GLY A 21 0.24 6.38 3.47
N THR A 22 1.30 6.73 4.19
CA THR A 22 1.23 7.69 5.30
C THR A 22 1.85 9.05 4.99
N ASN A 23 2.65 9.16 3.93
CA ASN A 23 3.30 10.41 3.54
C ASN A 23 2.45 11.16 2.51
N ALA A 24 1.88 12.29 2.93
CA ALA A 24 0.96 13.10 2.12
C ALA A 24 1.60 13.62 0.82
N GLU A 25 2.88 14.02 0.85
CA GLU A 25 3.60 14.51 -0.33
C GLU A 25 3.77 13.38 -1.36
N ARG A 26 4.16 12.18 -0.92
CA ARG A 26 4.29 11.01 -1.81
C ARG A 26 2.95 10.60 -2.40
N LEU A 27 1.87 10.67 -1.62
CA LEU A 27 0.52 10.41 -2.12
C LEU A 27 0.11 11.45 -3.16
N ALA A 28 0.35 12.74 -2.92
CA ALA A 28 0.06 13.80 -3.88
C ALA A 28 0.85 13.61 -5.19
N ASN A 29 2.14 13.26 -5.08
CA ASN A 29 2.99 12.96 -6.23
C ASN A 29 2.48 11.74 -7.02
N ALA A 30 2.05 10.68 -6.32
CA ALA A 30 1.47 9.50 -6.95
C ALA A 30 0.16 9.82 -7.68
N ALA A 31 -0.73 10.60 -7.06
CA ALA A 31 -1.97 11.07 -7.69
C ALA A 31 -1.68 11.89 -8.96
N SER A 32 -0.70 12.81 -8.88
CA SER A 32 -0.29 13.62 -10.02
C SER A 32 0.26 12.77 -11.17
N ALA A 33 1.13 11.79 -10.87
CA ALA A 33 1.74 10.92 -11.88
C ALA A 33 0.75 9.95 -12.54
N LEU A 34 -0.27 9.53 -11.81
CA LEU A 34 -1.30 8.58 -12.26
C LEU A 34 -2.54 9.29 -12.86
N GLY A 35 -2.64 10.61 -12.75
CA GLY A 35 -3.70 11.42 -13.34
C GLY A 35 -5.09 11.23 -12.68
N ALA A 36 -6.13 11.72 -13.36
CA ALA A 36 -7.48 11.90 -12.82
C ALA A 36 -8.20 10.60 -12.35
N GLY A 37 -7.64 9.41 -12.62
CA GLY A 37 -8.20 8.13 -12.23
C GLY A 37 -7.59 7.51 -10.96
N ALA A 38 -6.62 8.17 -10.32
CA ALA A 38 -6.01 7.68 -9.08
C ALA A 38 -6.69 8.27 -7.85
N VAL A 39 -7.08 7.39 -6.93
CA VAL A 39 -7.57 7.75 -5.60
C VAL A 39 -6.45 7.50 -4.60
N THR A 40 -6.23 8.42 -3.67
CA THR A 40 -5.26 8.25 -2.60
C THR A 40 -5.96 8.09 -1.27
N LEU A 41 -5.46 7.17 -0.43
CA LEU A 41 -5.95 6.96 0.92
C LEU A 41 -4.77 7.00 1.90
N SER A 42 -4.92 7.77 2.97
CA SER A 42 -3.95 7.75 4.06
C SER A 42 -4.20 6.52 4.93
N VAL A 43 -3.28 5.55 4.91
CA VAL A 43 -3.40 4.30 5.65
C VAL A 43 -2.04 3.93 6.20
N ASP A 44 -1.93 3.78 7.53
CA ASP A 44 -0.76 3.14 8.15
C ASP A 44 -0.99 1.63 8.19
N LEU A 45 -0.22 0.87 7.41
CA LEU A 45 -0.32 -0.59 7.39
C LEU A 45 0.21 -1.25 8.67
N ARG A 46 0.72 -0.48 9.63
CA ARG A 46 1.02 -0.98 10.99
C ARG A 46 -0.24 -1.04 11.87
N ASP A 47 -1.33 -0.42 11.45
CA ASP A 47 -2.60 -0.36 12.18
C ASP A 47 -3.67 -1.22 11.49
N PRO A 48 -3.98 -2.42 12.03
CA PRO A 48 -4.99 -3.31 11.45
C PRO A 48 -6.37 -2.66 11.29
N ALA A 49 -6.75 -1.74 12.18
CA ALA A 49 -8.06 -1.09 12.10
C ALA A 49 -8.14 -0.12 10.91
N GLN A 50 -7.04 0.57 10.60
CA GLN A 50 -6.97 1.40 9.40
C GLN A 50 -6.99 0.56 8.12
N ILE A 51 -6.35 -0.62 8.13
CA ILE A 51 -6.40 -1.56 6.99
C ILE A 51 -7.84 -2.03 6.76
N ASP A 52 -8.50 -2.53 7.80
CA ASP A 52 -9.87 -3.04 7.70
C ASP A 52 -10.83 -1.95 7.22
N LYS A 53 -10.68 -0.72 7.74
CA LYS A 53 -11.46 0.43 7.27
C LYS A 53 -11.19 0.74 5.80
N ALA A 54 -9.91 0.78 5.38
CA ALA A 54 -9.56 1.10 4.01
C ALA A 54 -10.11 0.07 3.02
N ILE A 55 -10.04 -1.22 3.35
CA ILE A 55 -10.64 -2.29 2.53
C ILE A 55 -12.15 -2.08 2.43
N ALA A 56 -12.83 -1.84 3.56
CA ALA A 56 -14.26 -1.60 3.58
C ALA A 56 -14.66 -0.38 2.71
N ASP A 57 -13.98 0.76 2.88
CA ASP A 57 -14.23 1.97 2.10
C ASP A 57 -14.04 1.74 0.59
N ILE A 58 -12.98 1.01 0.20
CA ILE A 58 -12.68 0.69 -1.20
C ILE A 58 -13.76 -0.23 -1.78
N VAL A 59 -14.17 -1.26 -1.05
CA VAL A 59 -15.22 -2.19 -1.49
C VAL A 59 -16.58 -1.51 -1.55
N GLU A 60 -16.91 -0.63 -0.59
CA GLU A 60 -18.15 0.15 -0.61
C GLU A 60 -18.20 1.08 -1.83
N THR A 61 -17.07 1.72 -2.17
CA THR A 61 -17.01 2.71 -3.26
C THR A 61 -16.93 2.06 -4.64
N PHE A 62 -16.16 0.96 -4.78
CA PHE A 62 -15.81 0.37 -6.08
C PHE A 62 -16.36 -1.06 -6.29
N GLY A 63 -16.99 -1.63 -5.26
CA GLY A 63 -17.65 -2.94 -5.29
C GLY A 63 -16.74 -4.14 -5.04
N ARG A 64 -15.44 -4.05 -5.37
CA ARG A 64 -14.46 -5.15 -5.20
C ARG A 64 -13.02 -4.66 -5.29
N ILE A 65 -12.08 -5.51 -4.85
CA ILE A 65 -10.64 -5.37 -5.08
C ILE A 65 -10.21 -6.52 -5.99
N ASP A 66 -9.69 -6.21 -7.18
CA ASP A 66 -9.24 -7.22 -8.15
C ASP A 66 -7.77 -7.61 -8.00
N VAL A 67 -6.94 -6.64 -7.62
CA VAL A 67 -5.49 -6.77 -7.55
C VAL A 67 -4.97 -5.95 -6.40
N ILE A 68 -4.08 -6.55 -5.60
CA ILE A 68 -3.34 -5.85 -4.55
C ILE A 68 -1.87 -5.78 -4.94
N PHE A 69 -1.34 -4.55 -4.93
CA PHE A 69 0.10 -4.32 -5.04
C PHE A 69 0.68 -4.15 -3.64
N ALA A 70 1.23 -5.23 -3.11
CA ALA A 70 1.94 -5.28 -1.84
C ALA A 70 3.32 -4.57 -1.89
N ASN A 71 3.34 -3.30 -2.27
CA ASN A 71 4.56 -2.52 -2.45
C ASN A 71 4.95 -1.71 -1.19
N ALA A 72 4.20 -1.83 -0.10
CA ALA A 72 4.55 -1.17 1.14
C ALA A 72 5.81 -1.80 1.74
N GLY A 73 6.83 -0.97 1.89
CA GLY A 73 8.13 -1.39 2.38
C GLY A 73 8.93 -0.20 2.86
N ALA A 74 9.44 -0.26 4.09
CA ALA A 74 10.46 0.67 4.57
C ALA A 74 11.53 -0.10 5.32
N GLY A 75 12.78 0.29 5.17
CA GLY A 75 13.92 -0.31 5.85
C GLY A 75 14.65 0.70 6.73
N THR A 76 15.08 0.27 7.90
CA THR A 76 16.04 1.03 8.71
C THR A 76 17.43 0.46 8.46
N ALA A 77 18.36 1.30 7.99
CA ALA A 77 19.74 0.88 7.78
C ALA A 77 20.50 0.93 9.12
N ALA A 78 20.94 -0.23 9.62
CA ALA A 78 21.78 -0.35 10.79
C ALA A 78 22.76 -1.54 10.62
N PRO A 79 23.97 -1.47 11.21
CA PRO A 79 24.80 -2.66 11.40
C PRO A 79 24.01 -3.74 12.16
N LEU A 80 24.27 -5.02 11.85
CA LEU A 80 23.51 -6.13 12.41
C LEU A 80 23.54 -6.13 13.95
N GLU A 81 24.69 -5.81 14.53
CA GLU A 81 24.92 -5.70 15.97
C GLU A 81 24.17 -4.53 16.65
N ALA A 82 23.67 -3.57 15.86
CA ALA A 82 22.96 -2.39 16.35
C ALA A 82 21.45 -2.45 16.11
N VAL A 83 20.94 -3.54 15.53
CA VAL A 83 19.51 -3.74 15.29
C VAL A 83 18.79 -3.94 16.63
N THR A 84 17.75 -3.16 16.88
CA THR A 84 16.94 -3.27 18.10
C THR A 84 15.70 -4.13 17.88
N ALA A 85 15.12 -4.65 18.97
CA ALA A 85 13.87 -5.41 18.91
C ALA A 85 12.69 -4.57 18.39
N GLU A 86 12.69 -3.27 18.71
CA GLU A 86 11.70 -2.31 18.24
C GLU A 86 11.81 -2.14 16.72
N GLN A 87 13.03 -1.97 16.19
CA GLN A 87 13.24 -1.89 14.74
C GLN A 87 12.78 -3.15 14.03
N ILE A 88 13.08 -4.34 14.56
CA ILE A 88 12.57 -5.62 14.01
C ILE A 88 11.05 -5.62 14.02
N SER A 89 10.43 -5.27 15.14
CA SER A 89 8.97 -5.26 15.29
C SER A 89 8.30 -4.29 14.32
N GLU A 90 8.87 -3.10 14.12
CA GLU A 90 8.39 -2.11 13.15
C GLU A 90 8.49 -2.62 11.70
N GLN A 91 9.59 -3.30 11.36
CA GLN A 91 9.80 -3.89 10.05
C GLN A 91 8.78 -5.00 9.77
N PHE A 92 8.53 -5.89 10.74
CA PHE A 92 7.51 -6.94 10.61
C PHE A 92 6.10 -6.37 10.57
N ALA A 93 5.80 -5.34 11.38
CA ALA A 93 4.50 -4.68 11.38
C ALA A 93 4.16 -4.10 10.00
N LEU A 94 5.09 -3.39 9.37
CA LEU A 94 4.87 -2.75 8.07
C LEU A 94 5.00 -3.75 6.90
N ASN A 95 6.14 -4.42 6.79
CA ASN A 95 6.55 -5.13 5.58
C ASN A 95 5.93 -6.54 5.48
N PHE A 96 5.48 -7.11 6.61
CA PHE A 96 4.92 -8.46 6.65
C PHE A 96 3.47 -8.45 7.09
N ASN A 97 3.18 -8.06 8.34
CA ASN A 97 1.82 -8.10 8.90
C ASN A 97 0.87 -7.21 8.09
N GLY A 98 1.25 -5.95 7.86
CA GLY A 98 0.42 -5.00 7.13
C GLY A 98 0.10 -5.45 5.71
N VAL A 99 1.10 -5.95 4.98
CA VAL A 99 0.93 -6.51 3.64
C VAL A 99 0.01 -7.73 3.64
N LEU A 100 0.19 -8.64 4.60
CA LEU A 100 -0.62 -9.85 4.72
C LEU A 100 -2.08 -9.54 5.08
N LEU A 101 -2.29 -8.62 6.02
CA LEU A 101 -3.62 -8.17 6.43
C LEU A 101 -4.34 -7.45 5.30
N LEU A 102 -3.63 -6.62 4.52
CA LEU A 102 -4.18 -5.99 3.33
C LEU A 102 -4.63 -7.04 2.30
N SER A 103 -3.86 -8.12 2.14
CA SER A 103 -4.13 -9.20 1.17
C SER A 103 -5.24 -10.18 1.59
N ARG A 104 -5.76 -10.05 2.82
CA ARG A 104 -6.84 -10.91 3.35
C ARG A 104 -8.21 -10.55 2.77
N GLY A 105 -8.37 -9.32 2.28
CA GLY A 105 -9.63 -8.75 1.76
C GLY A 105 -9.70 -8.74 0.25
#